data_AF-A0A450S3G9-F1
#
_entry.id   AF-A0A450S3G9-F1
#
_cell.length_a   1.000
_cell.length_b   1.000
_cell.length_c   1.000
_cell.angle_alpha   90.00
_cell.angle_beta   90.00
_cell.angle_gamma   90.00
#
_symmetry.space_group_name_H-M   'P 1'
#
loop_
_entity.id
_entity.type
_entity.pdbx_description
1 polymer ?
#
loop_
_entity_poly.entity_id
_entity_poly.type
_entity_poly.pdbx_seq_one_letter_code
_entity_poly.pdbx_strand_id
1 'polypeptide(L)'
;MRKSSLNSPLFASNLHKFWSRSRFPSRRTPKSDRLLGERRENRDKLAAAIEEEKSYAWFHGYAAYRFGYRADVITTWALMKDRFGGETGGSPCENSGTESSAESIPKHIPNKPEPHPEQHGYWLLLEDMSLNFPDKESDIHLLHLEKCCSDSEGKKQEGRAFHCPRLDSTKSHIENSEHRILITTGQTGHEDNRTLRENRNYLRRKAQHHGLGKVVLKPSSGLFDLWKQCGLLRKTPGTKRLGNAQGFAWPPPARFPESGKSGRHGAPGRLLSIADKLIERAEGAVERVTTVGDAVWGAVLATDALELTGGRVPTTAIESLSLKHRFEVLAECQFSGVEHHIETNLRMDEIRLETETISHWFDKSQRKKAALNGQMHILNEVVRVLREHNQFDEEQVCVRHVRELHTTLWMRKRPWRYVFFPFIRYVELLLASFPQFLIIVAVWLSVLAVLFALALPDTCGGAVGISERVVLGLESAITSFFSIGSPIYHDVGVCSPTTLPTGWVVLVSSLAIMSGFLHLGVLITHLYTLVSRR
;
A
#
# COMPACT_ATOMS: atom_id res chain seq x y z
N MET A 1 -4.88 14.77 -41.95
CA MET A 1 -4.45 13.85 -40.87
C MET A 1 -5.30 14.10 -39.62
N ARG A 2 -6.09 13.12 -39.16
CA ARG A 2 -6.98 13.27 -38.00
C ARG A 2 -6.18 13.18 -36.69
N LYS A 3 -6.00 14.31 -36.00
CA LYS A 3 -5.30 14.48 -34.71
C LYS A 3 -6.05 13.94 -33.47
N SER A 4 -7.04 13.06 -33.60
CA SER A 4 -7.90 12.70 -32.46
C SER A 4 -8.16 11.20 -32.34
N SER A 5 -7.29 10.47 -31.63
CA SER A 5 -7.73 9.27 -30.87
C SER A 5 -6.69 8.65 -29.93
N LEU A 6 -5.40 8.99 -30.03
CA LEU A 6 -4.32 8.38 -29.21
C LEU A 6 -4.17 8.99 -27.79
N ASN A 7 -4.80 10.13 -27.49
CA ASN A 7 -4.51 10.91 -26.27
C ASN A 7 -5.28 10.44 -25.02
N SER A 8 -5.78 9.21 -24.99
CA SER A 8 -6.55 8.71 -23.84
C SER A 8 -5.60 8.11 -22.81
N PRO A 9 -5.74 8.42 -21.51
CA PRO A 9 -4.83 7.88 -20.51
C PRO A 9 -4.78 6.36 -20.51
N LEU A 10 -3.58 5.82 -20.28
CA LEU A 10 -3.35 4.39 -20.14
C LEU A 10 -4.26 3.81 -19.04
N PHE A 11 -4.41 4.56 -17.96
CA PHE A 11 -5.36 4.29 -16.87
C PHE A 11 -6.60 5.20 -16.93
N ALA A 12 -7.14 5.43 -18.13
CA ALA A 12 -8.51 5.93 -18.26
C ALA A 12 -9.45 4.75 -18.42
N SER A 13 -10.64 4.87 -17.82
CA SER A 13 -11.78 3.95 -17.94
C SER A 13 -12.36 3.91 -19.36
N ASN A 14 -11.52 3.68 -20.37
CA ASN A 14 -11.87 3.59 -21.79
C ASN A 14 -12.55 2.27 -22.14
N LEU A 15 -13.05 1.52 -21.14
CA LEU A 15 -13.90 0.34 -21.28
C LEU A 15 -15.02 0.55 -22.31
N HIS A 16 -15.54 1.78 -22.43
CA HIS A 16 -16.53 2.17 -23.44
C HIS A 16 -16.01 2.06 -24.89
N LYS A 17 -14.74 2.42 -25.15
CA LYS A 17 -14.11 2.28 -26.48
C LYS A 17 -13.89 0.82 -26.86
N PHE A 18 -13.54 -0.02 -25.88
CA PHE A 18 -13.41 -1.47 -26.09
C PHE A 18 -14.78 -2.11 -26.34
N TRP A 19 -15.82 -1.71 -25.59
CA TRP A 19 -17.18 -2.23 -25.74
C TRP A 19 -17.92 -1.74 -26.98
N SER A 20 -17.68 -0.50 -27.44
CA SER A 20 -18.29 -0.01 -28.69
C SER A 20 -17.83 -0.80 -29.93
N ARG A 21 -16.74 -1.58 -29.81
CA ARG A 21 -16.18 -2.44 -30.86
C ARG A 21 -16.59 -3.91 -30.74
N SER A 22 -17.08 -4.37 -29.58
CA SER A 22 -17.54 -5.76 -29.40
C SER A 22 -18.99 -5.94 -29.87
N ARG A 23 -19.21 -6.94 -30.74
CA ARG A 23 -20.41 -7.23 -31.54
C ARG A 23 -21.68 -7.57 -30.75
N PHE A 24 -22.23 -6.63 -29.99
CA PHE A 24 -23.63 -6.73 -29.55
C PHE A 24 -24.47 -5.71 -30.32
N PRO A 25 -25.36 -6.15 -31.23
CA PRO A 25 -26.32 -5.28 -31.90
C PRO A 25 -27.45 -4.92 -30.92
N SER A 26 -27.11 -4.32 -29.78
CA SER A 26 -28.07 -3.79 -28.83
C SER A 26 -28.30 -2.33 -29.15
N ARG A 27 -29.52 -1.98 -29.60
CA ARG A 27 -30.05 -0.61 -29.66
C ARG A 27 -29.52 0.19 -28.46
N ARG A 28 -28.79 1.29 -28.73
CA ARG A 28 -28.28 2.23 -27.74
C ARG A 28 -29.45 2.72 -26.88
N THR A 29 -29.54 2.24 -25.65
CA THR A 29 -30.45 2.84 -24.66
C THR A 29 -29.67 3.93 -23.92
N PRO A 30 -30.09 5.20 -23.94
CA PRO A 30 -29.36 6.32 -23.33
C PRO A 30 -29.09 6.19 -21.81
N LYS A 31 -29.64 5.17 -21.15
CA LYS A 31 -29.45 4.90 -19.70
C LYS A 31 -28.16 4.15 -19.36
N SER A 32 -27.63 3.29 -20.23
CA SER A 32 -26.38 2.57 -19.93
C SER A 32 -25.15 3.45 -20.05
N ASP A 33 -25.17 4.43 -20.94
CA ASP A 33 -24.10 5.43 -21.07
C ASP A 33 -24.04 6.36 -19.84
N ARG A 34 -25.17 6.57 -19.15
CA ARG A 34 -25.21 7.41 -17.93
C ARG A 34 -24.46 6.79 -16.75
N LEU A 35 -24.56 5.47 -16.54
CA LEU A 35 -23.86 4.78 -15.44
C LEU A 35 -22.34 4.67 -15.68
N LEU A 36 -21.92 4.49 -16.94
CA LEU A 36 -20.51 4.57 -17.30
C LEU A 36 -20.00 6.03 -17.24
N GLY A 37 -20.88 7.01 -17.51
CA GLY A 37 -20.64 8.44 -17.29
C GLY A 37 -20.39 8.78 -15.83
N GLU A 38 -21.23 8.31 -14.91
CA GLU A 38 -21.07 8.49 -13.44
C GLU A 38 -19.73 7.92 -12.93
N ARG A 39 -19.21 6.84 -13.54
CA ARG A 39 -17.88 6.32 -13.21
C ARG A 39 -16.75 7.28 -13.63
N ARG A 40 -16.91 7.96 -14.76
CA ARG A 40 -15.94 8.96 -15.24
C ARG A 40 -15.98 10.23 -14.40
N GLU A 41 -17.15 10.58 -13.86
CA GLU A 41 -17.37 11.71 -12.94
C GLU A 41 -16.71 11.51 -11.57
N ASN A 42 -16.38 10.28 -11.16
CA ASN A 42 -15.75 10.06 -9.85
C ASN A 42 -14.22 10.33 -9.87
N ARG A 43 -13.56 10.28 -11.03
CA ARG A 43 -12.10 10.39 -11.19
C ARG A 43 -11.72 11.63 -11.99
N ASP A 44 -12.12 12.80 -11.50
CA ASP A 44 -11.96 14.06 -12.23
C ASP A 44 -10.50 14.51 -12.37
N LYS A 45 -9.66 14.18 -11.38
CA LYS A 45 -8.26 14.61 -11.34
C LYS A 45 -7.39 13.77 -12.26
N LEU A 46 -6.49 14.43 -12.98
CA LEU A 46 -5.49 13.81 -13.85
C LEU A 46 -4.14 13.73 -13.13
N ALA A 47 -3.41 12.64 -13.35
CA ALA A 47 -2.05 12.45 -12.91
C ALA A 47 -1.16 12.03 -14.09
N ALA A 48 0.13 12.31 -14.02
CA ALA A 48 1.12 11.77 -14.94
C ALA A 48 2.25 11.08 -14.16
N ALA A 49 2.59 9.86 -14.57
CA ALA A 49 3.80 9.16 -14.16
C ALA A 49 4.83 9.25 -15.30
N ILE A 50 5.92 9.98 -15.06
CA ILE A 50 6.96 10.32 -16.05
C ILE A 50 8.24 9.59 -15.65
N GLU A 51 8.63 8.61 -16.47
CA GLU A 51 9.69 7.66 -16.12
C GLU A 51 10.07 6.83 -17.35
N GLU A 52 11.36 6.72 -17.69
CA GLU A 52 11.81 5.92 -18.83
C GLU A 52 11.69 4.41 -18.59
N GLU A 53 11.84 3.96 -17.34
CA GLU A 53 11.70 2.54 -17.01
C GLU A 53 10.21 2.17 -16.92
N LYS A 54 9.77 1.30 -17.84
CA LYS A 54 8.35 0.90 -17.92
C LYS A 54 7.81 0.34 -16.62
N SER A 55 8.56 -0.48 -15.89
CA SER A 55 8.12 -1.07 -14.61
C SER A 55 7.71 0.02 -13.59
N TYR A 56 8.58 1.01 -13.38
CA TYR A 56 8.34 2.17 -12.51
C TYR A 56 7.19 3.03 -13.01
N ALA A 57 7.16 3.34 -14.31
CA ALA A 57 6.13 4.19 -14.88
C ALA A 57 4.72 3.59 -14.70
N TRP A 58 4.59 2.27 -14.91
CA TRP A 58 3.34 1.54 -14.70
C TRP A 58 2.97 1.45 -13.21
N PHE A 59 3.94 1.16 -12.33
CA PHE A 59 3.71 1.07 -10.89
C PHE A 59 3.27 2.42 -10.29
N HIS A 60 3.98 3.52 -10.61
CA HIS A 60 3.63 4.87 -10.16
C HIS A 60 2.29 5.34 -10.73
N GLY A 61 2.05 5.08 -12.03
CA GLY A 61 0.78 5.43 -12.66
C GLY A 61 -0.39 4.65 -12.04
N TYR A 62 -0.19 3.37 -11.71
CA TYR A 62 -1.16 2.57 -10.98
C TYR A 62 -1.39 3.07 -9.56
N ALA A 63 -0.34 3.49 -8.83
CA ALA A 63 -0.49 4.09 -7.51
C ALA A 63 -1.43 5.31 -7.57
N ALA A 64 -1.22 6.22 -8.53
CA ALA A 64 -2.15 7.32 -8.74
C ALA A 64 -3.55 6.82 -9.12
N TYR A 65 -3.67 5.85 -10.04
CA TYR A 65 -4.96 5.28 -10.41
C TYR A 65 -5.71 4.69 -9.19
N ARG A 66 -5.04 3.91 -8.36
CA ARG A 66 -5.59 3.31 -7.15
C ARG A 66 -6.23 4.32 -6.19
N PHE A 67 -5.66 5.51 -6.11
CA PHE A 67 -6.11 6.59 -5.22
C PHE A 67 -7.05 7.60 -5.89
N GLY A 68 -7.64 7.28 -7.05
CA GLY A 68 -8.73 8.08 -7.61
C GLY A 68 -8.34 9.01 -8.75
N TYR A 69 -7.09 8.99 -9.20
CA TYR A 69 -6.67 9.76 -10.38
C TYR A 69 -6.96 8.98 -11.66
N ARG A 70 -7.11 9.69 -12.77
CA ARG A 70 -6.82 9.16 -14.11
C ARG A 70 -5.33 9.37 -14.35
N ALA A 71 -4.59 8.31 -14.70
CA ALA A 71 -3.15 8.42 -14.81
C ALA A 71 -2.66 8.18 -16.25
N ASP A 72 -1.87 9.12 -16.75
CA ASP A 72 -1.04 8.98 -17.94
C ASP A 72 0.31 8.37 -17.56
N VAL A 73 0.81 7.47 -18.40
CA VAL A 73 2.14 6.86 -18.25
C VAL A 73 3.01 7.34 -19.40
N ILE A 74 4.09 8.05 -19.08
CA ILE A 74 4.93 8.77 -20.04
C ILE A 74 6.33 8.15 -19.96
N THR A 75 6.61 7.26 -20.92
CA THR A 75 7.84 6.45 -20.96
C THR A 75 8.78 6.78 -22.11
N THR A 76 8.47 7.81 -22.88
CA THR A 76 9.22 8.19 -24.09
C THR A 76 9.28 9.70 -24.20
N TRP A 77 10.34 10.21 -24.79
CA TRP A 77 10.51 11.62 -25.08
C TRP A 77 9.41 12.19 -25.97
N ALA A 78 8.99 11.44 -26.99
CA ALA A 78 7.89 11.86 -27.86
C ALA A 78 6.60 12.16 -27.09
N LEU A 79 6.22 11.28 -26.16
CA LEU A 79 5.06 11.49 -25.27
C LEU A 79 5.29 12.67 -24.31
N MET A 80 6.50 12.81 -23.77
CA MET A 80 6.87 13.93 -22.90
C MET A 80 6.71 15.27 -23.63
N LYS A 81 7.20 15.37 -24.88
CA LYS A 81 7.07 16.56 -25.73
C LYS A 81 5.63 16.82 -26.17
N ASP A 82 4.87 15.80 -26.51
CA ASP A 82 3.44 15.95 -26.86
C ASP A 82 2.64 16.54 -25.68
N ARG A 83 2.92 16.08 -24.45
CA ARG A 83 2.20 16.53 -23.27
C ARG A 83 2.71 17.87 -22.72
N PHE A 84 4.02 18.08 -22.69
CA PHE A 84 4.64 19.19 -21.95
C PHE A 84 5.49 20.14 -22.81
N GLY A 85 5.68 19.86 -24.08
CA GLY A 85 6.30 20.76 -25.03
C GLY A 85 5.47 22.04 -25.22
N GLY A 86 6.13 23.12 -25.60
CA GLY A 86 5.47 24.28 -26.18
C GLY A 86 5.30 24.09 -27.68
N GLU A 87 4.33 24.78 -28.28
CA GLU A 87 4.38 25.04 -29.72
C GLU A 87 5.62 25.89 -29.95
N THR A 88 6.72 25.24 -30.38
CA THR A 88 7.95 25.91 -30.77
C THR A 88 7.69 26.67 -32.07
N GLY A 89 6.94 27.76 -31.97
CA GLY A 89 6.74 28.75 -33.04
C GLY A 89 7.84 29.80 -33.10
N GLY A 90 8.83 29.74 -32.20
CA GLY A 90 9.97 30.63 -32.17
C GLY A 90 11.22 29.94 -32.65
N SER A 91 11.73 30.39 -33.81
CA SER A 91 13.08 30.12 -34.30
C SER A 91 14.11 30.30 -33.17
N PRO A 92 15.23 29.54 -33.16
CA PRO A 92 16.29 29.73 -32.18
C PRO A 92 16.71 31.19 -32.16
N CYS A 93 17.05 31.69 -30.97
CA CYS A 93 17.59 33.03 -30.77
C CYS A 93 18.84 33.22 -31.65
N GLU A 94 18.66 33.65 -32.91
CA GLU A 94 19.73 34.20 -33.72
C GLU A 94 20.11 35.52 -33.07
N ASN A 95 21.27 35.50 -32.42
CA ASN A 95 21.89 36.66 -31.83
C ASN A 95 22.01 37.76 -32.89
N SER A 96 21.32 38.86 -32.62
CA SER A 96 21.76 40.23 -32.82
C SER A 96 23.25 40.37 -33.14
N GLY A 97 23.56 40.83 -34.36
CA GLY A 97 24.94 41.14 -34.70
C GLY A 97 25.23 41.52 -36.15
N THR A 98 24.33 42.16 -36.89
CA THR A 98 24.77 42.96 -38.05
C THR A 98 23.79 44.10 -38.32
N GLU A 99 24.19 45.31 -37.96
CA GLU A 99 23.56 46.56 -38.39
C GLU A 99 23.72 46.70 -39.91
N SER A 100 22.61 46.82 -40.63
CA SER A 100 22.61 47.46 -41.95
C SER A 100 21.23 48.03 -42.27
N SER A 101 21.16 49.34 -42.10
CA SER A 101 20.34 50.37 -42.73
C SER A 101 19.43 49.94 -43.90
N ALA A 102 18.11 50.16 -43.77
CA ALA A 102 17.30 51.00 -44.68
C ALA A 102 15.78 50.76 -44.49
N GLU A 103 15.15 51.69 -43.78
CA GLU A 103 13.93 52.41 -44.18
C GLU A 103 12.83 51.66 -44.98
N SER A 104 11.73 51.28 -44.31
CA SER A 104 10.36 51.47 -44.84
C SER A 104 9.25 51.09 -43.83
N ILE A 105 8.51 52.11 -43.38
CA ILE A 105 7.09 52.19 -42.98
C ILE A 105 6.45 50.95 -42.31
N PRO A 106 6.13 50.98 -41.00
CA PRO A 106 5.29 49.95 -40.39
C PRO A 106 3.80 50.27 -40.54
N LYS A 107 3.08 49.42 -41.30
CA LYS A 107 1.62 49.29 -41.20
C LYS A 107 1.28 48.66 -39.86
N HIS A 108 0.62 49.43 -39.00
CA HIS A 108 0.10 49.02 -37.70
C HIS A 108 -0.98 47.94 -37.88
N ILE A 109 -0.59 46.66 -37.86
CA ILE A 109 -1.52 45.53 -37.76
C ILE A 109 -1.95 45.45 -36.28
N PRO A 110 -3.26 45.42 -35.96
CA PRO A 110 -3.72 45.35 -34.59
C PRO A 110 -3.23 44.05 -33.94
N ASN A 111 -2.56 44.20 -32.80
CA ASN A 111 -2.01 43.14 -31.95
C ASN A 111 -3.04 42.01 -31.76
N LYS A 112 -2.88 40.92 -32.51
CA LYS A 112 -3.60 39.68 -32.22
C LYS A 112 -3.06 39.20 -30.86
N PRO A 113 -3.90 39.04 -29.83
CA PRO A 113 -3.42 38.61 -28.52
C PRO A 113 -2.65 37.30 -28.69
N GLU A 114 -1.40 37.29 -28.25
CA GLU A 114 -0.58 36.08 -28.30
C GLU A 114 -1.31 34.98 -27.52
N PRO A 115 -1.43 33.77 -28.09
CA PRO A 115 -2.09 32.67 -27.42
C PRO A 115 -1.34 32.37 -26.12
N HIS A 116 -2.01 32.59 -24.99
CA HIS A 116 -1.45 32.19 -23.70
C HIS A 116 -1.15 30.69 -23.73
N PRO A 117 0.06 30.25 -23.31
CA PRO A 117 0.41 28.84 -23.31
C PRO A 117 -0.59 28.05 -22.46
N GLU A 118 -1.22 27.05 -23.07
CA GLU A 118 -2.24 26.25 -22.40
C GLU A 118 -1.63 25.45 -21.24
N GLN A 119 -2.26 25.50 -20.07
CA GLN A 119 -1.91 24.66 -18.91
C GLN A 119 -1.96 23.17 -19.26
N HIS A 120 -1.08 22.36 -18.68
CA HIS A 120 -1.09 20.90 -18.93
C HIS A 120 -2.26 20.17 -18.26
N GLY A 121 -2.86 20.74 -17.20
CA GLY A 121 -4.10 20.23 -16.58
C GLY A 121 -3.93 18.98 -15.71
N TYR A 122 -2.70 18.56 -15.44
CA TYR A 122 -2.40 17.48 -14.48
C TYR A 122 -2.44 18.05 -13.07
N TRP A 123 -3.13 17.35 -12.17
CA TRP A 123 -3.19 17.71 -10.76
C TRP A 123 -2.03 17.11 -9.96
N LEU A 124 -1.57 15.91 -10.35
CA LEU A 124 -0.43 15.21 -9.75
C LEU A 124 0.61 14.84 -10.82
N LEU A 125 1.88 15.14 -10.55
CA LEU A 125 3.02 14.69 -11.34
C LEU A 125 3.90 13.80 -10.47
N LEU A 126 4.16 12.58 -10.90
CA LEU A 126 5.13 11.65 -10.33
C LEU A 126 6.25 11.50 -11.37
N GLU A 127 7.39 12.13 -11.13
CA GLU A 127 8.47 12.23 -12.12
C GLU A 127 9.74 11.57 -11.58
N ASP A 128 10.44 10.79 -12.40
CA ASP A 128 11.82 10.46 -12.07
C ASP A 128 12.72 11.70 -12.19
N MET A 129 13.75 11.75 -11.35
CA MET A 129 14.74 12.83 -11.40
C MET A 129 15.67 12.69 -12.59
N SER A 130 16.11 11.48 -12.88
CA SER A 130 17.23 11.20 -13.78
C SER A 130 16.74 10.78 -15.17
N LEU A 131 15.67 11.42 -15.66
CA LEU A 131 15.02 11.06 -16.92
C LEU A 131 15.99 10.99 -18.09
N ASN A 132 16.09 9.80 -18.69
CA ASN A 132 16.95 9.56 -19.86
C ASN A 132 16.24 8.70 -20.91
N PHE A 133 15.17 9.24 -21.49
CA PHE A 133 14.37 8.53 -22.49
C PHE A 133 15.22 8.03 -23.68
N PRO A 134 15.07 6.77 -24.13
CA PRO A 134 15.86 6.23 -25.23
C PRO A 134 15.67 6.95 -26.58
N ASP A 135 14.54 7.62 -26.77
CA ASP A 135 14.16 8.33 -28.00
C ASP A 135 14.45 9.84 -27.95
N LYS A 136 15.14 10.34 -26.91
CA LYS A 136 15.57 11.75 -26.86
C LYS A 136 16.88 11.96 -27.63
N GLU A 137 17.10 13.18 -28.10
CA GLU A 137 18.37 13.61 -28.68
C GLU A 137 19.48 13.62 -27.60
N SER A 138 20.71 13.29 -27.98
CA SER A 138 21.81 13.04 -27.04
C SER A 138 22.23 14.28 -26.25
N ASP A 139 22.04 15.47 -26.81
CA ASP A 139 22.34 16.78 -26.26
C ASP A 139 21.28 17.30 -25.28
N ILE A 140 20.10 16.68 -25.23
CA ILE A 140 19.02 17.07 -24.32
C ILE A 140 19.27 16.50 -22.93
N HIS A 141 19.42 17.38 -21.93
CA HIS A 141 19.61 16.98 -20.52
C HIS A 141 18.37 17.33 -19.67
N LEU A 142 17.79 16.33 -19.01
CA LEU A 142 16.52 16.49 -18.27
C LEU A 142 16.70 16.42 -16.74
N LEU A 143 17.95 16.36 -16.26
CA LEU A 143 18.28 16.21 -14.84
C LEU A 143 17.92 17.46 -14.03
N HIS A 144 18.18 18.65 -14.57
CA HIS A 144 17.84 19.92 -13.93
C HIS A 144 16.39 20.30 -14.24
N LEU A 145 15.60 20.67 -13.23
CA LEU A 145 14.21 21.09 -13.44
C LEU A 145 14.10 22.51 -14.02
N GLU A 146 15.02 23.39 -13.66
CA GLU A 146 15.01 24.80 -14.04
C GLU A 146 15.35 24.99 -15.53
N LYS A 147 14.98 26.14 -16.12
CA LYS A 147 15.18 26.40 -17.56
C LYS A 147 16.66 26.42 -17.95
N CYS A 148 17.49 27.08 -17.15
CA CYS A 148 18.93 27.16 -17.37
C CYS A 148 19.65 26.91 -16.06
N CYS A 149 20.68 26.07 -16.09
CA CYS A 149 21.61 25.87 -15.00
C CYS A 149 23.02 26.18 -15.48
N SER A 150 23.88 26.65 -14.58
CA SER A 150 25.32 26.79 -14.86
C SER A 150 26.01 25.52 -14.42
N ASP A 151 26.75 24.89 -15.32
CA ASP A 151 27.60 23.75 -15.00
C ASP A 151 28.81 24.18 -14.13
N SER A 152 29.67 23.23 -13.77
CA SER A 152 30.89 23.48 -13.00
C SER A 152 31.90 24.40 -13.73
N GLU A 153 31.82 24.48 -15.06
CA GLU A 153 32.65 25.34 -15.91
C GLU A 153 31.98 26.71 -16.19
N GLY A 154 30.78 26.94 -15.68
CA GLY A 154 29.99 28.16 -15.90
C GLY A 154 29.26 28.23 -17.25
N LYS A 155 29.28 27.18 -18.07
CA LYS A 155 28.46 27.10 -19.29
C LYS A 155 27.00 26.93 -18.91
N LYS A 156 26.12 27.59 -19.67
CA LYS A 156 24.68 27.47 -19.50
C LYS A 156 24.23 26.18 -20.15
N GLN A 157 23.67 25.28 -19.35
CA GLN A 157 23.00 24.07 -19.80
C GLN A 157 21.49 24.27 -19.74
N GLU A 158 20.80 23.76 -20.75
CA GLU A 158 19.34 23.78 -20.84
C GLU A 158 18.78 22.65 -19.96
N GLY A 159 17.82 22.99 -19.10
CA GLY A 159 17.16 22.01 -18.25
C GLY A 159 15.75 21.64 -18.73
N ARG A 160 15.03 20.85 -17.94
CA ARG A 160 13.73 20.28 -18.27
C ARG A 160 12.69 21.33 -18.67
N ALA A 161 12.63 22.45 -17.94
CA ALA A 161 11.70 23.55 -18.24
C ALA A 161 12.04 24.29 -19.54
N PHE A 162 13.25 24.15 -20.10
CA PHE A 162 13.56 24.69 -21.42
C PHE A 162 12.88 23.87 -22.52
N HIS A 163 13.09 22.55 -22.52
CA HIS A 163 12.54 21.67 -23.55
C HIS A 163 11.05 21.36 -23.37
N CYS A 164 10.58 21.39 -22.12
CA CYS A 164 9.20 21.15 -21.70
C CYS A 164 8.68 22.35 -20.88
N PRO A 165 8.41 23.51 -21.52
CA PRO A 165 8.04 24.74 -20.83
C PRO A 165 6.76 24.62 -20.01
N ARG A 166 5.89 23.64 -20.31
CA ARG A 166 4.68 23.40 -19.51
C ARG A 166 4.98 22.82 -18.13
N LEU A 167 6.21 22.36 -17.88
CA LEU A 167 6.70 21.90 -16.57
C LEU A 167 7.47 22.98 -15.82
N ASP A 168 7.41 24.24 -16.24
CA ASP A 168 8.08 25.33 -15.53
C ASP A 168 7.27 25.80 -14.31
N SER A 169 7.56 25.23 -13.14
CA SER A 169 6.97 25.58 -11.85
C SER A 169 7.28 27.01 -11.38
N THR A 170 8.17 27.76 -12.06
CA THR A 170 8.32 29.21 -11.80
C THR A 170 7.14 30.01 -12.34
N LYS A 171 6.36 29.41 -13.25
CA LYS A 171 5.18 30.01 -13.88
C LYS A 171 3.94 29.21 -13.48
N SER A 172 3.35 29.55 -12.34
CA SER A 172 2.17 28.87 -11.80
C SER A 172 0.95 28.86 -12.73
N HIS A 173 0.85 29.84 -13.63
CA HIS A 173 -0.20 29.89 -14.64
C HIS A 173 0.01 28.89 -15.80
N ILE A 174 1.20 28.32 -15.93
CA ILE A 174 1.54 27.29 -16.93
C ILE A 174 1.57 25.91 -16.28
N GLU A 175 2.37 25.75 -15.23
CA GLU A 175 2.50 24.51 -14.47
C GLU A 175 1.57 24.55 -13.26
N ASN A 176 0.35 24.06 -13.48
CA ASN A 176 -0.78 24.22 -12.57
C ASN A 176 -1.05 22.98 -11.70
N SER A 177 -0.11 22.04 -11.59
CA SER A 177 -0.31 20.87 -10.72
C SER A 177 -0.38 21.27 -9.26
N GLU A 178 -1.25 20.61 -8.51
CA GLU A 178 -1.29 20.77 -7.06
C GLU A 178 -0.10 20.05 -6.42
N HIS A 179 0.31 18.90 -6.98
CA HIS A 179 1.41 18.10 -6.47
C HIS A 179 2.42 17.76 -7.57
N ARG A 180 3.68 18.07 -7.32
CA ARG A 180 4.81 17.67 -8.16
C ARG A 180 5.82 16.92 -7.32
N ILE A 181 5.89 15.61 -7.51
CA ILE A 181 6.72 14.71 -6.75
C ILE A 181 7.85 14.22 -7.65
N LEU A 182 9.08 14.46 -7.22
CA LEU A 182 10.28 13.96 -7.86
C LEU A 182 10.75 12.71 -7.12
N ILE A 183 10.90 11.61 -7.83
CA ILE A 183 11.31 10.32 -7.30
C ILE A 183 12.74 10.09 -7.77
N THR A 184 13.64 9.65 -6.88
CA THR A 184 15.04 9.44 -7.23
C THR A 184 15.69 8.39 -6.35
N THR A 185 16.68 7.67 -6.86
CA THR A 185 17.55 6.79 -6.05
C THR A 185 18.46 7.57 -5.11
N GLY A 186 18.55 8.90 -5.26
CA GLY A 186 19.41 9.73 -4.43
C GLY A 186 20.89 9.42 -4.64
N GLN A 187 21.29 8.91 -5.82
CA GLN A 187 22.70 8.72 -6.16
C GLN A 187 23.48 10.00 -5.86
N THR A 188 24.48 9.87 -4.99
CA THR A 188 25.29 10.99 -4.49
C THR A 188 26.68 10.94 -5.09
N GLY A 189 26.81 11.15 -6.40
CA GLY A 189 28.02 11.75 -6.93
C GLY A 189 28.26 13.12 -6.29
N HIS A 190 29.52 13.58 -6.24
CA HIS A 190 29.84 14.90 -5.66
C HIS A 190 29.11 16.03 -6.40
N GLU A 191 28.88 15.88 -7.71
CA GLU A 191 28.05 16.79 -8.52
C GLU A 191 26.54 16.55 -8.34
N ASP A 192 26.10 15.28 -8.20
CA ASP A 192 24.68 14.94 -8.04
C ASP A 192 24.04 15.55 -6.79
N ASN A 193 24.82 15.68 -5.72
CA ASN A 193 24.37 16.33 -4.49
C ASN A 193 23.98 17.81 -4.70
N ARG A 194 24.70 18.50 -5.59
CA ARG A 194 24.37 19.89 -5.95
C ARG A 194 23.08 19.93 -6.73
N THR A 195 22.93 19.09 -7.75
CA THR A 195 21.73 19.04 -8.60
C THR A 195 20.48 18.66 -7.81
N LEU A 196 20.57 17.66 -6.92
CA LEU A 196 19.47 17.29 -6.04
C LEU A 196 19.07 18.44 -5.09
N ARG A 197 20.05 19.19 -4.57
CA ARG A 197 19.78 20.37 -3.74
C ARG A 197 19.11 21.50 -4.54
N GLU A 198 19.55 21.73 -5.77
CA GLU A 198 18.95 22.71 -6.69
C GLU A 198 17.51 22.31 -7.04
N ASN A 199 17.26 21.05 -7.41
CA ASN A 199 15.92 20.53 -7.68
C ASN A 199 15.00 20.59 -6.45
N ARG A 200 15.51 20.29 -5.24
CA ARG A 200 14.77 20.47 -3.98
C ARG A 200 14.40 21.94 -3.75
N ASN A 201 15.33 22.86 -4.01
CA ASN A 201 15.06 24.30 -3.89
C ASN A 201 14.03 24.76 -4.93
N TYR A 202 14.13 24.28 -6.17
CA TYR A 202 13.16 24.54 -7.22
C TYR A 202 11.74 24.10 -6.81
N LEU A 203 11.60 22.88 -6.30
CA LEU A 203 10.32 22.36 -5.82
C LEU A 203 9.79 23.07 -4.57
N ARG A 204 10.66 23.55 -3.68
CA ARG A 204 10.25 24.39 -2.54
C ARG A 204 9.66 25.73 -3.00
N ARG A 205 10.14 26.31 -4.10
CA ARG A 205 9.56 27.54 -4.67
C ARG A 205 8.13 27.30 -5.17
N LYS A 206 7.80 26.11 -5.68
CA LYS A 206 6.41 25.75 -6.03
C LYS A 206 5.45 25.89 -4.83
N ALA A 207 5.91 25.55 -3.62
CA ALA A 207 5.13 25.71 -2.39
C ALA A 207 4.75 27.16 -2.09
N GLN A 208 5.52 28.14 -2.58
CA GLN A 208 5.20 29.56 -2.45
C GLN A 208 4.09 30.01 -3.42
N HIS A 209 3.86 29.25 -4.50
CA HIS A 209 2.94 29.59 -5.59
C HIS A 209 1.71 28.66 -5.68
N HIS A 210 1.26 28.08 -4.55
CA HIS A 210 0.08 27.23 -4.41
C HIS A 210 0.19 25.77 -4.91
N GLY A 211 1.33 25.08 -4.72
CA GLY A 211 1.40 23.63 -4.92
C GLY A 211 2.48 22.92 -4.08
N LEU A 212 2.32 21.63 -3.80
CA LEU A 212 3.29 20.83 -3.07
C LEU A 212 4.39 20.31 -4.02
N GLY A 213 5.61 20.81 -3.87
CA GLY A 213 6.81 20.18 -4.42
C GLY A 213 7.48 19.27 -3.39
N LYS A 214 7.74 18.00 -3.74
CA LYS A 214 8.42 17.06 -2.83
C LYS A 214 9.40 16.15 -3.57
N VAL A 215 10.46 15.74 -2.87
CA VAL A 215 11.37 14.69 -3.34
C VAL A 215 11.16 13.43 -2.49
N VAL A 216 11.05 12.29 -3.14
CA VAL A 216 10.90 10.95 -2.56
C VAL A 216 12.08 10.09 -3.00
N LEU A 217 12.63 9.29 -2.08
CA LEU A 217 13.76 8.42 -2.38
C LEU A 217 13.28 7.00 -2.72
N LYS A 218 13.92 6.37 -3.70
CA LYS A 218 13.82 4.94 -4.00
C LYS A 218 14.85 4.20 -3.12
N PRO A 219 14.59 2.95 -2.70
CA PRO A 219 13.34 2.20 -2.86
C PRO A 219 12.21 2.68 -1.92
N SER A 220 10.96 2.31 -2.21
CA SER A 220 9.80 2.55 -1.33
C SER A 220 9.23 1.23 -0.81
N SER A 221 8.63 1.16 0.37
CA SER A 221 8.11 -0.11 0.93
C SER A 221 6.76 -0.57 0.31
N GLY A 222 6.45 -0.15 -0.92
CA GLY A 222 5.24 -0.51 -1.68
C GLY A 222 4.36 0.68 -2.06
N LEU A 223 3.16 0.41 -2.58
CA LEU A 223 2.23 1.43 -3.09
C LEU A 223 1.78 2.40 -1.98
N PHE A 224 1.51 1.87 -0.79
CA PHE A 224 1.05 2.66 0.35
C PHE A 224 2.16 3.54 0.91
N ASP A 225 3.36 2.99 1.03
CA ASP A 225 4.51 3.73 1.53
C ASP A 225 4.93 4.83 0.54
N LEU A 226 4.98 4.55 -0.77
CA LEU A 226 5.16 5.58 -1.80
C LEU A 226 4.17 6.73 -1.61
N TRP A 227 2.88 6.41 -1.44
CA TRP A 227 1.83 7.43 -1.25
C TRP A 227 2.00 8.24 0.04
N LYS A 228 2.43 7.57 1.12
CA LYS A 228 2.76 8.19 2.42
C LYS A 228 3.97 9.09 2.30
N GLN A 229 5.05 8.63 1.65
CA GLN A 229 6.26 9.41 1.38
C GLN A 229 5.98 10.60 0.48
N CYS A 230 5.07 10.51 -0.50
CA CYS A 230 4.60 11.65 -1.27
C CYS A 230 3.83 12.69 -0.41
N GLY A 231 3.46 12.34 0.81
CA GLY A 231 2.62 13.17 1.68
C GLY A 231 1.16 13.21 1.24
N LEU A 232 0.73 12.24 0.42
CA LEU A 232 -0.59 12.16 -0.17
C LEU A 232 -1.55 11.28 0.65
N LEU A 233 -1.06 10.49 1.62
CA LEU A 233 -1.87 9.67 2.53
C LEU A 233 -2.58 10.53 3.61
N ARG A 234 -3.41 11.47 3.19
CA ARG A 234 -4.18 12.39 4.05
C ARG A 234 -5.66 12.02 4.04
N LYS A 235 -6.38 12.40 5.10
CA LYS A 235 -7.84 12.23 5.15
C LYS A 235 -8.50 13.32 4.31
N THR A 236 -9.20 12.91 3.26
CA THR A 236 -9.99 13.83 2.43
C THR A 236 -11.39 13.98 3.03
N PRO A 237 -11.96 15.19 3.13
CA PRO A 237 -13.33 15.37 3.61
C PRO A 237 -14.31 14.50 2.83
N GLY A 238 -15.18 13.78 3.54
CA GLY A 238 -16.18 12.89 2.94
C GLY A 238 -15.68 11.49 2.56
N THR A 239 -14.38 11.19 2.65
CA THR A 239 -13.85 9.85 2.41
C THR A 239 -13.49 9.16 3.73
N LYS A 240 -13.76 7.86 3.82
CA LYS A 240 -13.25 7.04 4.94
C LYS A 240 -11.82 6.56 4.70
N ARG A 241 -11.47 6.32 3.44
CA ARG A 241 -10.14 5.89 3.01
C ARG A 241 -9.18 7.06 2.96
N LEU A 242 -7.97 6.86 3.49
CA LEU A 242 -6.88 7.82 3.43
C LEU A 242 -6.29 7.86 2.02
N GLY A 243 -5.90 9.05 1.58
CA GLY A 243 -5.12 9.28 0.38
C GLY A 243 -5.90 9.35 -0.93
N ASN A 244 -7.23 9.25 -0.91
CA ASN A 244 -8.04 9.45 -2.10
C ASN A 244 -7.89 10.88 -2.66
N ALA A 245 -7.88 10.97 -3.98
CA ALA A 245 -7.94 12.21 -4.73
C ALA A 245 -9.13 13.08 -4.30
N GLN A 246 -8.96 14.39 -4.39
CA GLN A 246 -10.05 15.33 -4.12
C GLN A 246 -11.23 15.05 -5.05
N GLY A 247 -12.41 14.83 -4.48
CA GLY A 247 -13.64 14.48 -5.20
C GLY A 247 -13.86 12.98 -5.38
N PHE A 248 -12.82 12.15 -5.20
CA PHE A 248 -12.95 10.69 -5.30
C PHE A 248 -13.36 10.06 -3.97
N ALA A 249 -14.61 9.62 -3.86
CA ALA A 249 -15.13 8.95 -2.69
C ALA A 249 -15.12 7.42 -2.84
N TRP A 250 -14.13 6.77 -2.20
CA TRP A 250 -14.02 5.31 -2.11
C TRP A 250 -13.70 4.85 -0.68
N PRO A 251 -14.24 3.71 -0.20
CA PRO A 251 -15.34 2.95 -0.81
C PRO A 251 -16.61 3.82 -0.91
N PRO A 252 -17.54 3.51 -1.85
CA PRO A 252 -18.69 4.37 -2.09
C PRO A 252 -19.52 4.45 -0.80
N PRO A 253 -20.06 5.63 -0.46
CA PRO A 253 -20.91 5.74 0.72
C PRO A 253 -22.09 4.78 0.58
N ALA A 254 -22.44 4.11 1.68
CA ALA A 254 -23.62 3.26 1.75
C ALA A 254 -24.88 4.14 1.60
N ARG A 255 -25.22 4.52 0.36
CA ARG A 255 -26.50 5.15 0.06
C ARG A 255 -27.56 4.06 0.21
N PHE A 256 -28.26 4.10 1.33
CA PHE A 256 -29.54 3.41 1.43
C PHE A 256 -30.42 3.95 0.30
N PRO A 257 -31.08 3.08 -0.49
CA PRO A 257 -32.05 3.57 -1.45
C PRO A 257 -33.06 4.42 -0.69
N GLU A 258 -33.16 5.70 -1.04
CA GLU A 258 -34.25 6.55 -0.54
C GLU A 258 -35.55 5.80 -0.83
N SER A 259 -36.27 5.49 0.24
CA SER A 259 -37.45 4.61 0.30
C SER A 259 -38.66 5.09 -0.50
N GLY A 260 -38.50 6.03 -1.42
CA GLY A 260 -39.61 6.75 -2.07
C GLY A 260 -39.81 6.50 -3.57
N LYS A 261 -38.90 5.82 -4.28
CA LYS A 261 -39.08 5.57 -5.73
C LYS A 261 -39.08 4.07 -6.03
N SER A 262 -40.25 3.47 -5.77
CA SER A 262 -40.68 2.16 -6.26
C SER A 262 -40.67 2.14 -7.79
N GLY A 263 -39.50 1.89 -8.40
CA GLY A 263 -39.48 1.71 -9.84
C GLY A 263 -38.10 1.77 -10.46
N ARG A 264 -37.46 0.60 -10.49
CA ARG A 264 -36.81 -0.04 -11.67
C ARG A 264 -35.44 -0.63 -11.32
N HIS A 265 -35.44 -1.95 -11.15
CA HIS A 265 -34.28 -2.83 -10.97
C HIS A 265 -33.40 -3.00 -12.23
N GLY A 266 -33.31 -2.00 -13.10
CA GLY A 266 -32.84 -2.18 -14.50
C GLY A 266 -31.33 -2.05 -14.75
N ALA A 267 -30.49 -1.83 -13.74
CA ALA A 267 -29.06 -1.54 -13.90
C ALA A 267 -28.06 -2.62 -13.41
N PRO A 268 -28.38 -3.56 -12.50
CA PRO A 268 -27.37 -4.50 -11.99
C PRO A 268 -26.89 -5.49 -13.04
N GLY A 269 -27.78 -6.10 -13.83
CA GLY A 269 -27.40 -7.25 -14.67
C GLY A 269 -26.36 -6.96 -15.74
N ARG A 270 -26.42 -5.79 -16.40
CA ARG A 270 -25.43 -5.42 -17.42
C ARG A 270 -24.08 -5.05 -16.82
N LEU A 271 -24.07 -4.24 -15.75
CA LEU A 271 -22.83 -3.87 -15.07
C LEU A 271 -22.17 -5.08 -14.43
N LEU A 272 -22.97 -5.98 -13.85
CA LEU A 272 -22.51 -7.25 -13.32
C LEU A 272 -21.88 -8.10 -14.41
N SER A 273 -22.53 -8.28 -15.56
CA SER A 273 -21.94 -9.03 -16.68
C SER A 273 -20.62 -8.43 -17.20
N ILE A 274 -20.46 -7.10 -17.17
CA ILE A 274 -19.19 -6.45 -17.49
C ILE A 274 -18.15 -6.74 -16.39
N ALA A 275 -18.53 -6.61 -15.13
CA ALA A 275 -17.66 -6.88 -13.99
C ALA A 275 -17.19 -8.35 -14.00
N ASP A 276 -18.08 -9.31 -14.20
CA ASP A 276 -17.76 -10.74 -14.31
C ASP A 276 -16.76 -10.99 -15.44
N LYS A 277 -16.93 -10.32 -16.60
CA LYS A 277 -15.96 -10.48 -17.70
C LYS A 277 -14.60 -9.85 -17.41
N LEU A 278 -14.55 -8.79 -16.60
CA LEU A 278 -13.30 -8.20 -16.14
C LEU A 278 -12.61 -9.09 -15.11
N ILE A 279 -13.38 -9.69 -14.19
CA ILE A 279 -12.91 -10.68 -13.21
C ILE A 279 -12.33 -11.89 -13.93
N GLU A 280 -13.07 -12.51 -14.85
CA GLU A 280 -12.61 -13.68 -15.62
C GLU A 280 -11.27 -13.40 -16.35
N ARG A 281 -11.13 -12.20 -16.92
CA ARG A 281 -9.88 -11.76 -17.56
C ARG A 281 -8.74 -11.58 -16.56
N ALA A 282 -9.05 -11.01 -15.39
CA ALA A 282 -8.08 -10.81 -14.33
C ALA A 282 -7.64 -12.17 -13.77
N GLU A 283 -8.55 -13.09 -13.46
CA GLU A 283 -8.24 -14.46 -13.02
C GLU A 283 -7.35 -15.19 -14.02
N GLY A 284 -7.72 -15.18 -15.30
CA GLY A 284 -6.90 -15.79 -16.35
C GLY A 284 -5.54 -15.08 -16.58
N ALA A 285 -5.32 -13.89 -16.01
CA ALA A 285 -4.04 -13.19 -16.08
C ALA A 285 -3.09 -13.58 -14.95
N VAL A 286 -3.62 -14.04 -13.80
CA VAL A 286 -2.85 -14.38 -12.60
C VAL A 286 -1.69 -15.33 -12.90
N GLU A 287 -1.97 -16.42 -13.61
CA GLU A 287 -0.98 -17.47 -13.90
C GLU A 287 0.06 -17.02 -14.94
N ARG A 288 -0.20 -15.91 -15.64
CA ARG A 288 0.64 -15.36 -16.70
C ARG A 288 1.42 -14.13 -16.26
N VAL A 289 1.33 -13.72 -14.99
CA VAL A 289 2.03 -12.54 -14.50
C VAL A 289 3.54 -12.84 -14.47
N THR A 290 4.27 -12.19 -15.38
CA THR A 290 5.73 -12.28 -15.44
C THR A 290 6.41 -10.95 -15.19
N THR A 291 5.67 -9.85 -15.37
CA THR A 291 6.17 -8.50 -15.23
C THR A 291 5.27 -7.66 -14.34
N VAL A 292 5.82 -6.60 -13.76
CA VAL A 292 5.07 -5.57 -13.01
C VAL A 292 3.91 -5.00 -13.86
N GLY A 293 4.11 -4.84 -15.16
CA GLY A 293 3.07 -4.37 -16.08
C GLY A 293 1.88 -5.33 -16.17
N ASP A 294 2.12 -6.64 -16.22
CA ASP A 294 1.06 -7.66 -16.23
C ASP A 294 0.26 -7.62 -14.92
N ALA A 295 0.97 -7.53 -13.79
CA ALA A 295 0.36 -7.44 -12.46
C ALA A 295 -0.51 -6.18 -12.33
N VAL A 296 0.03 -5.02 -12.72
CA VAL A 296 -0.69 -3.75 -12.73
C VAL A 296 -1.92 -3.82 -13.63
N TRP A 297 -1.82 -4.44 -14.80
CA TRP A 297 -2.97 -4.59 -15.70
C TRP A 297 -4.09 -5.42 -15.06
N GLY A 298 -3.75 -6.55 -14.43
CA GLY A 298 -4.70 -7.36 -13.65
C GLY A 298 -5.34 -6.55 -12.50
N ALA A 299 -4.53 -5.75 -11.80
CA ALA A 299 -5.00 -4.88 -10.72
C ALA A 299 -5.99 -3.81 -11.22
N VAL A 300 -5.77 -3.25 -12.41
CA VAL A 300 -6.70 -2.30 -13.06
C VAL A 300 -8.02 -2.99 -13.40
N LEU A 301 -7.99 -4.17 -14.02
CA LEU A 301 -9.22 -4.91 -14.35
C LEU A 301 -10.07 -5.22 -13.10
N ALA A 302 -9.41 -5.68 -12.04
CA ALA A 302 -10.06 -6.01 -10.77
C ALA A 302 -10.60 -4.75 -10.07
N THR A 303 -9.84 -3.65 -10.08
CA THR A 303 -10.30 -2.35 -9.56
C THR A 303 -11.51 -1.86 -10.34
N ASP A 304 -11.50 -2.03 -11.66
CA ASP A 304 -12.60 -1.64 -12.54
C ASP A 304 -13.88 -2.43 -12.28
N ALA A 305 -13.76 -3.75 -12.13
CA ALA A 305 -14.88 -4.61 -11.76
C ALA A 305 -15.44 -4.22 -10.38
N LEU A 306 -14.57 -3.98 -9.40
CA LEU A 306 -14.95 -3.56 -8.07
C LEU A 306 -15.71 -2.22 -8.09
N GLU A 307 -15.21 -1.22 -8.82
CA GLU A 307 -15.87 0.08 -8.98
C GLU A 307 -17.22 -0.02 -9.68
N LEU A 308 -17.31 -0.85 -10.74
CA LEU A 308 -18.55 -1.05 -11.49
C LEU A 308 -19.66 -1.69 -10.64
N THR A 309 -19.29 -2.62 -9.76
CA THR A 309 -20.25 -3.22 -8.82
C THR A 309 -20.62 -2.26 -7.68
N GLY A 310 -19.72 -1.36 -7.30
CA GLY A 310 -19.94 -0.39 -6.22
C GLY A 310 -20.32 -1.04 -4.89
N GLY A 311 -19.88 -2.29 -4.67
CA GLY A 311 -20.25 -3.13 -3.53
C GLY A 311 -21.68 -3.68 -3.56
N ARG A 312 -22.52 -3.32 -4.55
CA ARG A 312 -23.94 -3.70 -4.62
C ARG A 312 -24.17 -5.18 -4.88
N VAL A 313 -23.20 -5.85 -5.51
CA VAL A 313 -23.20 -7.30 -5.73
C VAL A 313 -22.08 -7.87 -4.86
N PRO A 314 -22.37 -8.25 -3.61
CA PRO A 314 -21.33 -8.34 -2.59
C PRO A 314 -20.33 -9.48 -2.82
N THR A 315 -20.79 -10.59 -3.41
CA THR A 315 -19.93 -11.73 -3.76
C THR A 315 -18.91 -11.34 -4.84
N THR A 316 -19.40 -10.81 -5.96
CA THR A 316 -18.57 -10.30 -7.07
C THR A 316 -17.63 -9.18 -6.62
N ALA A 317 -18.10 -8.31 -5.70
CA ALA A 317 -17.27 -7.25 -5.14
C ALA A 317 -16.14 -7.80 -4.25
N ILE A 318 -16.41 -8.81 -3.40
CA ILE A 318 -15.36 -9.46 -2.59
C ILE A 318 -14.33 -10.15 -3.48
N GLU A 319 -14.77 -10.83 -4.53
CA GLU A 319 -13.90 -11.47 -5.52
C GLU A 319 -13.01 -10.46 -6.25
N SER A 320 -13.61 -9.37 -6.76
CA SER A 320 -12.87 -8.27 -7.39
C SER A 320 -11.86 -7.63 -6.43
N LEU A 321 -12.25 -7.42 -5.17
CA LEU A 321 -11.37 -6.87 -4.13
C LEU A 321 -10.21 -7.83 -3.80
N SER A 322 -10.47 -9.13 -3.77
CA SER A 322 -9.46 -10.17 -3.60
C SER A 322 -8.43 -10.13 -4.71
N LEU A 323 -8.89 -10.14 -5.97
CA LEU A 323 -8.03 -10.05 -7.15
C LEU A 323 -7.23 -8.75 -7.18
N LYS A 324 -7.85 -7.60 -6.87
CA LYS A 324 -7.17 -6.30 -6.77
C LYS A 324 -5.97 -6.40 -5.84
N HIS A 325 -6.17 -6.84 -4.60
CA HIS A 325 -5.07 -6.92 -3.63
C HIS A 325 -4.05 -7.99 -3.97
N ARG A 326 -4.47 -9.11 -4.56
CA ARG A 326 -3.56 -10.15 -5.06
C ARG A 326 -2.60 -9.59 -6.11
N PHE A 327 -3.13 -8.89 -7.12
CA PHE A 327 -2.33 -8.27 -8.17
C PHE A 327 -1.46 -7.11 -7.67
N GLU A 328 -1.95 -6.32 -6.72
CA GLU A 328 -1.16 -5.27 -6.08
C GLU A 328 0.08 -5.86 -5.38
N VAL A 329 -0.09 -6.95 -4.62
CA VAL A 329 1.03 -7.60 -3.93
C VAL A 329 1.97 -8.28 -4.92
N LEU A 330 1.45 -8.91 -5.98
CA LEU A 330 2.29 -9.44 -7.07
C LEU A 330 3.14 -8.33 -7.70
N ALA A 331 2.56 -7.16 -7.97
CA ALA A 331 3.28 -6.02 -8.51
C ALA A 331 4.36 -5.53 -7.53
N GLU A 332 4.06 -5.43 -6.23
CA GLU A 332 5.02 -5.04 -5.20
C GLU A 332 6.18 -6.05 -5.07
N CYS A 333 5.89 -7.36 -5.04
CA CYS A 333 6.91 -8.40 -4.94
C CYS A 333 7.83 -8.49 -6.17
N GLN A 334 7.33 -8.13 -7.36
CA GLN A 334 8.11 -8.16 -8.61
C GLN A 334 8.82 -6.84 -8.92
N PHE A 335 8.51 -5.77 -8.20
CA PHE A 335 9.01 -4.44 -8.51
C PHE A 335 10.34 -4.18 -7.79
N SER A 336 11.41 -4.02 -8.58
CA SER A 336 12.77 -3.76 -8.08
C SER A 336 12.93 -2.46 -7.30
N GLY A 337 11.99 -1.52 -7.47
CA GLY A 337 11.92 -0.27 -6.71
C GLY A 337 11.29 -0.41 -5.33
N VAL A 338 10.85 -1.61 -4.93
CA VAL A 338 10.33 -1.88 -3.59
C VAL A 338 11.44 -2.31 -2.65
N GLU A 339 11.39 -1.84 -1.41
CA GLU A 339 12.24 -2.39 -0.35
C GLU A 339 11.94 -3.87 -0.11
N HIS A 340 12.86 -4.57 0.53
CA HIS A 340 12.60 -5.95 0.94
C HIS A 340 11.39 -6.06 1.88
N HIS A 341 11.08 -4.97 2.62
CA HIS A 341 9.93 -4.93 3.50
C HIS A 341 8.72 -4.29 2.81
N ILE A 342 7.56 -4.98 2.79
CA ILE A 342 6.30 -4.43 2.25
C ILE A 342 5.39 -4.01 3.40
N GLU A 343 4.91 -2.77 3.40
CA GLU A 343 3.99 -2.27 4.43
C GLU A 343 2.61 -2.96 4.31
N THR A 344 2.36 -3.95 5.17
CA THR A 344 1.13 -4.75 5.14
C THR A 344 -0.01 -4.17 5.99
N ASN A 345 0.28 -3.36 7.02
CA ASN A 345 -0.76 -2.91 7.97
C ASN A 345 -1.79 -2.01 7.29
N LEU A 346 -1.35 -1.05 6.47
CA LEU A 346 -2.23 -0.16 5.71
C LEU A 346 -3.12 -0.93 4.73
N ARG A 347 -2.59 -2.01 4.15
CA ARG A 347 -3.34 -2.94 3.28
C ARG A 347 -4.42 -3.68 4.05
N MET A 348 -4.10 -4.19 5.24
CA MET A 348 -5.06 -4.89 6.10
C MET A 348 -6.19 -3.96 6.59
N ASP A 349 -5.85 -2.73 6.93
CA ASP A 349 -6.82 -1.69 7.28
C ASP A 349 -7.77 -1.37 6.13
N GLU A 350 -7.24 -1.28 4.91
CA GLU A 350 -8.06 -1.09 3.71
C GLU A 350 -8.97 -2.28 3.43
N ILE A 351 -8.46 -3.51 3.47
CA ILE A 351 -9.26 -4.73 3.25
C ILE A 351 -10.41 -4.77 4.26
N ARG A 352 -10.14 -4.48 5.54
CA ARG A 352 -11.17 -4.39 6.58
C ARG A 352 -12.21 -3.33 6.23
N LEU A 353 -11.79 -2.11 5.90
CA LEU A 353 -12.70 -1.01 5.56
C LEU A 353 -13.60 -1.33 4.36
N GLU A 354 -13.02 -1.88 3.29
CA GLU A 354 -13.75 -2.19 2.06
C GLU A 354 -14.70 -3.39 2.25
N THR A 355 -14.25 -4.46 2.93
CA THR A 355 -15.11 -5.62 3.23
C THR A 355 -16.26 -5.27 4.18
N GLU A 356 -16.03 -4.41 5.18
CA GLU A 356 -17.11 -3.86 6.02
C GLU A 356 -18.11 -3.06 5.17
N THR A 357 -17.62 -2.25 4.23
CA THR A 357 -18.48 -1.43 3.36
C THR A 357 -19.32 -2.30 2.42
N ILE A 358 -18.72 -3.29 1.77
CA ILE A 358 -19.42 -4.29 0.95
C ILE A 358 -20.43 -5.07 1.80
N SER A 359 -20.09 -5.37 3.06
CA SER A 359 -20.95 -6.15 3.93
C SER A 359 -22.30 -5.50 4.24
N HIS A 360 -22.44 -4.18 4.08
CA HIS A 360 -23.69 -3.47 4.32
C HIS A 360 -24.84 -3.91 3.40
N TRP A 361 -24.50 -4.47 2.24
CA TRP A 361 -25.46 -5.01 1.27
C TRP A 361 -25.98 -6.40 1.64
N PHE A 362 -25.35 -7.09 2.61
CA PHE A 362 -25.92 -8.30 3.20
C PHE A 362 -26.98 -7.96 4.26
N ASP A 363 -27.79 -8.98 4.59
CA ASP A 363 -28.72 -8.92 5.71
C ASP A 363 -28.02 -8.50 7.01
N LYS A 364 -28.71 -7.69 7.84
CA LYS A 364 -28.18 -7.10 9.07
C LYS A 364 -27.54 -8.14 9.99
N SER A 365 -28.11 -9.34 10.08
CA SER A 365 -27.59 -10.44 10.91
C SER A 365 -26.26 -10.99 10.39
N GLN A 366 -26.06 -10.97 9.06
CA GLN A 366 -24.89 -11.55 8.40
C GLN A 366 -23.77 -10.55 8.15
N ARG A 367 -24.02 -9.23 8.13
CA ARG A 367 -23.01 -8.20 7.75
C ARG A 367 -21.65 -8.41 8.38
N LYS A 368 -21.59 -8.44 9.71
CA LYS A 368 -20.31 -8.61 10.43
C LYS A 368 -19.65 -9.97 10.14
N LYS A 369 -20.43 -11.02 9.90
CA LYS A 369 -19.89 -12.35 9.53
C LYS A 369 -19.36 -12.34 8.10
N ALA A 370 -20.08 -11.73 7.17
CA ALA A 370 -19.69 -11.56 5.78
C ALA A 370 -18.42 -10.71 5.65
N ALA A 371 -18.31 -9.60 6.40
CA ALA A 371 -17.10 -8.77 6.47
C ALA A 371 -15.88 -9.58 6.92
N LEU A 372 -15.98 -10.28 8.06
CA LEU A 372 -14.90 -11.11 8.60
C LEU A 372 -14.51 -12.25 7.65
N ASN A 373 -15.49 -12.92 7.02
CA ASN A 373 -15.22 -13.98 6.05
C ASN A 373 -14.54 -13.42 4.78
N GLY A 374 -14.99 -12.28 4.28
CA GLY A 374 -14.38 -11.60 3.13
C GLY A 374 -12.95 -11.18 3.43
N GLN A 375 -12.71 -10.58 4.60
CA GLN A 375 -11.37 -10.20 5.05
C GLN A 375 -10.45 -11.42 5.15
N MET A 376 -10.92 -12.50 5.78
CA MET A 376 -10.15 -13.74 5.91
C MET A 376 -9.82 -14.37 4.55
N HIS A 377 -10.78 -14.39 3.61
CA HIS A 377 -10.57 -14.89 2.25
C HIS A 377 -9.47 -14.09 1.52
N ILE A 378 -9.58 -12.76 1.50
CA ILE A 378 -8.62 -11.88 0.81
C ILE A 378 -7.22 -11.99 1.45
N LEU A 379 -7.12 -12.02 2.78
CA LEU A 379 -5.82 -12.14 3.45
C LEU A 379 -5.16 -13.49 3.20
N ASN A 380 -5.91 -14.58 3.08
CA ASN A 380 -5.34 -15.87 2.68
C ASN A 380 -4.74 -15.83 1.27
N GLU A 381 -5.38 -15.12 0.34
CA GLU A 381 -4.83 -14.92 -1.00
C GLU A 381 -3.54 -14.08 -0.98
N VAL A 382 -3.51 -13.01 -0.18
CA VAL A 382 -2.29 -12.20 0.03
C VAL A 382 -1.16 -13.03 0.65
N VAL A 383 -1.44 -13.83 1.70
CA VAL A 383 -0.47 -14.74 2.32
C VAL A 383 0.10 -15.73 1.31
N ARG A 384 -0.74 -16.26 0.41
CA ARG A 384 -0.27 -17.16 -0.65
C ARG A 384 0.75 -16.48 -1.57
N VAL A 385 0.44 -15.27 -2.06
CA VAL A 385 1.36 -14.54 -2.93
C VAL A 385 2.68 -14.21 -2.22
N LEU A 386 2.61 -13.72 -0.98
CA LEU A 386 3.80 -13.38 -0.19
C LEU A 386 4.69 -14.60 0.02
N ARG A 387 4.08 -15.77 0.31
CA ARG A 387 4.80 -17.04 0.44
C ARG A 387 5.47 -17.45 -0.88
N GLU A 388 4.75 -17.38 -1.99
CA GLU A 388 5.28 -17.72 -3.33
C GLU A 388 6.47 -16.82 -3.73
N HIS A 389 6.56 -15.60 -3.18
CA HIS A 389 7.64 -14.64 -3.44
C HIS A 389 8.63 -14.50 -2.27
N ASN A 390 8.64 -15.44 -1.32
CA ASN A 390 9.57 -15.49 -0.18
C ASN A 390 9.57 -14.22 0.71
N GLN A 391 8.43 -13.51 0.81
CA GLN A 391 8.24 -12.35 1.68
C GLN A 391 7.78 -12.82 3.07
N PHE A 392 8.71 -13.41 3.83
CA PHE A 392 8.38 -14.18 5.03
C PHE A 392 7.88 -13.33 6.20
N ASP A 393 8.47 -12.17 6.43
CA ASP A 393 8.10 -11.31 7.56
C ASP A 393 6.69 -10.74 7.35
N GLU A 394 6.40 -10.29 6.14
CA GLU A 394 5.10 -9.82 5.68
C GLU A 394 4.05 -10.94 5.76
N GLU A 395 4.41 -12.15 5.33
CA GLU A 395 3.56 -13.35 5.44
C GLU A 395 3.18 -13.58 6.90
N GLN A 396 4.13 -13.53 7.84
CA GLN A 396 3.87 -13.76 9.26
C GLN A 396 2.94 -12.71 9.85
N VAL A 397 3.12 -11.43 9.50
CA VAL A 397 2.21 -10.36 9.94
C VAL A 397 0.79 -10.62 9.44
N CYS A 398 0.63 -11.04 8.17
CA CYS A 398 -0.68 -11.36 7.61
C CYS A 398 -1.28 -12.63 8.23
N VAL A 399 -0.50 -13.68 8.45
CA VAL A 399 -0.94 -14.94 9.08
C VAL A 399 -1.40 -14.71 10.51
N ARG A 400 -0.73 -13.83 11.27
CA ARG A 400 -1.18 -13.43 12.61
C ARG A 400 -2.59 -12.84 12.56
N HIS A 401 -2.84 -11.92 11.65
CA HIS A 401 -4.17 -11.33 11.45
C HIS A 401 -5.21 -12.36 11.00
N VAL A 402 -4.85 -13.30 10.11
CA VAL A 402 -5.75 -14.40 9.72
C VAL A 402 -6.14 -15.26 10.93
N ARG A 403 -5.21 -15.57 11.83
CA ARG A 403 -5.50 -16.31 13.08
C ARG A 403 -6.47 -15.52 13.96
N GLU A 404 -6.26 -14.23 14.15
CA GLU A 404 -7.16 -13.38 14.94
C GLU A 404 -8.58 -13.37 14.38
N LEU A 405 -8.73 -13.28 13.06
CA LEU A 405 -10.02 -13.35 12.37
C LEU A 405 -10.66 -14.73 12.53
N HIS A 406 -9.87 -15.80 12.40
CA HIS A 406 -10.34 -17.16 12.58
C HIS A 406 -10.84 -17.39 14.01
N THR A 407 -10.06 -17.00 15.03
CA THR A 407 -10.44 -17.08 16.44
C THR A 407 -11.72 -16.28 16.70
N THR A 408 -11.83 -15.08 16.12
CA THR A 408 -13.03 -14.24 16.24
C THR A 408 -14.27 -14.89 15.62
N LEU A 409 -14.15 -15.47 14.42
CA LEU A 409 -15.23 -16.20 13.76
C LEU A 409 -15.60 -17.49 14.53
N TRP A 410 -14.60 -18.19 15.05
CA TRP A 410 -14.76 -19.43 15.80
C TRP A 410 -15.50 -19.21 17.12
N MET A 411 -15.16 -18.15 17.86
CA MET A 411 -15.87 -17.76 19.09
C MET A 411 -17.32 -17.39 18.82
N ARG A 412 -17.57 -16.64 17.75
CA ARG A 412 -18.93 -16.20 17.41
C ARG A 412 -19.87 -17.35 17.06
N LYS A 413 -19.36 -18.50 16.62
CA LYS A 413 -20.18 -19.67 16.26
C LYS A 413 -20.84 -20.31 17.49
N ARG A 414 -20.22 -20.27 18.68
CA ARG A 414 -20.78 -20.85 19.91
C ARG A 414 -20.34 -20.04 21.15
N PRO A 415 -21.26 -19.45 21.93
CA PRO A 415 -20.89 -18.53 23.03
C PRO A 415 -20.13 -19.21 24.18
N TRP A 416 -20.36 -20.49 24.48
CA TRP A 416 -19.60 -21.18 25.53
C TRP A 416 -18.08 -21.22 25.27
N ARG A 417 -17.65 -21.01 24.02
CA ARG A 417 -16.23 -20.95 23.64
C ARG A 417 -15.50 -19.74 24.22
N TYR A 418 -16.22 -18.70 24.67
CA TYR A 418 -15.60 -17.55 25.33
C TYR A 418 -14.86 -17.95 26.63
N VAL A 419 -15.18 -19.10 27.24
CA VAL A 419 -14.43 -19.65 28.38
C VAL A 419 -12.97 -19.96 28.03
N PHE A 420 -12.69 -20.37 26.79
CA PHE A 420 -11.33 -20.66 26.32
C PHE A 420 -10.61 -19.43 25.76
N PHE A 421 -11.28 -18.28 25.65
CA PHE A 421 -10.70 -17.06 25.09
C PHE A 421 -9.39 -16.62 25.78
N PRO A 422 -9.27 -16.56 27.12
CA PRO A 422 -8.01 -16.18 27.75
C PRO A 422 -6.88 -17.15 27.39
N PHE A 423 -7.17 -18.45 27.33
CA PHE A 423 -6.19 -19.46 26.95
C PHE A 423 -5.74 -19.30 25.49
N ILE A 424 -6.67 -19.10 24.55
CA ILE A 424 -6.33 -18.90 23.14
C ILE A 424 -5.52 -17.61 22.95
N ARG A 425 -5.93 -16.51 23.59
CA ARG A 425 -5.19 -15.23 23.54
C ARG A 425 -3.78 -15.38 24.11
N TYR A 426 -3.62 -16.17 25.16
CA TYR A 426 -2.33 -16.45 25.74
C TYR A 426 -1.43 -17.24 24.77
N VAL A 427 -1.95 -18.28 24.10
CA VAL A 427 -1.20 -19.01 23.07
C VAL A 427 -0.88 -18.12 21.86
N GLU A 428 -1.80 -17.27 21.43
CA GLU A 428 -1.55 -16.27 20.38
C GLU A 428 -0.42 -15.31 20.76
N LEU A 429 -0.39 -14.86 22.03
CA LEU A 429 0.67 -14.00 22.57
C LEU A 429 2.03 -14.70 22.56
N LEU A 430 2.07 -15.98 22.95
CA LEU A 430 3.29 -16.80 22.90
C LEU A 430 3.79 -17.00 21.46
N LEU A 431 2.89 -17.12 20.49
CA LEU A 431 3.21 -17.30 19.07
C LEU A 431 3.45 -15.97 18.33
N ALA A 432 3.32 -14.82 19.00
CA ALA A 432 3.44 -13.52 18.34
C ALA A 432 4.88 -13.23 17.91
N SER A 433 5.86 -13.45 18.78
CA SER A 433 7.28 -13.33 18.44
C SER A 433 8.17 -14.13 19.40
N PHE A 434 9.34 -14.56 18.92
CA PHE A 434 10.31 -15.30 19.74
C PHE A 434 10.83 -14.50 20.96
N PRO A 435 11.21 -13.21 20.86
CA PRO A 435 11.62 -12.43 22.04
C PRO A 435 10.50 -12.30 23.08
N GLN A 436 9.25 -12.12 22.63
CA GLN A 436 8.10 -12.06 23.52
C GLN A 436 7.84 -13.38 24.23
N PHE A 437 8.01 -14.51 23.53
CA PHE A 437 7.99 -15.84 24.14
C PHE A 437 9.01 -15.95 25.28
N LEU A 438 10.27 -15.55 25.04
CA LEU A 438 11.33 -15.58 26.07
C LEU A 438 10.98 -14.70 27.28
N ILE A 439 10.44 -13.51 27.05
CA ILE A 439 9.98 -12.61 28.13
C ILE A 439 8.87 -13.29 28.95
N ILE A 440 7.90 -13.93 28.29
CA ILE A 440 6.79 -14.61 28.99
C ILE A 440 7.30 -15.80 29.81
N VAL A 441 8.25 -16.58 29.28
CA VAL A 441 8.90 -17.66 30.04
C VAL A 441 9.63 -17.11 31.27
N ALA A 442 10.39 -16.02 31.13
CA ALA A 442 11.08 -15.37 32.25
C ALA A 442 10.10 -14.85 33.32
N VAL A 443 8.97 -14.28 32.90
CA VAL A 443 7.89 -13.86 33.81
C VAL A 443 7.31 -15.08 34.54
N TRP A 444 7.04 -16.18 33.84
CA TRP A 444 6.53 -17.41 34.47
C TRP A 444 7.50 -18.00 35.49
N LEU A 445 8.79 -18.09 35.14
CA LEU A 445 9.82 -18.57 36.07
C LEU A 445 9.92 -17.67 37.30
N SER A 446 9.80 -16.35 37.13
CA SER A 446 9.78 -15.40 38.26
C SER A 446 8.56 -15.59 39.17
N VAL A 447 7.37 -15.74 38.59
CA VAL A 447 6.13 -15.99 39.35
C VAL A 447 6.21 -17.32 40.09
N LEU A 448 6.66 -18.38 39.42
CA LEU A 448 6.85 -19.70 40.03
C LEU A 448 7.92 -19.67 41.13
N ALA A 449 9.00 -18.92 40.96
CA ALA A 449 10.04 -18.76 41.97
C ALA A 449 9.47 -18.17 43.26
N VAL A 450 8.63 -17.13 43.14
CA VAL A 450 7.92 -16.54 44.29
C VAL A 450 6.95 -17.55 44.91
N LEU A 451 6.16 -18.26 44.10
CA LEU A 451 5.21 -19.27 44.61
C LEU A 451 5.90 -20.42 45.35
N PHE A 452 7.04 -20.91 44.85
CA PHE A 452 7.85 -21.91 45.53
C PHE A 452 8.49 -21.36 46.81
N ALA A 453 9.01 -20.12 46.79
CA ALA A 453 9.54 -19.48 47.99
C ALA A 453 8.49 -19.32 49.10
N LEU A 454 7.22 -19.07 48.72
CA LEU A 454 6.08 -19.02 49.64
C LEU A 454 5.58 -20.41 50.07
N ALA A 455 5.86 -21.45 49.27
CA ALA A 455 5.45 -22.81 49.55
C ALA A 455 6.40 -23.57 50.50
N LEU A 456 7.63 -23.08 50.66
CA LEU A 456 8.62 -23.65 51.56
C LEU A 456 8.17 -23.44 53.02
N PRO A 457 8.08 -24.51 53.83
CA PRO A 457 7.66 -24.39 55.22
C PRO A 457 8.67 -23.55 56.03
N ASP A 458 8.16 -22.69 56.93
CA ASP A 458 8.97 -21.85 57.82
C ASP A 458 9.80 -22.62 58.85
N THR A 459 9.81 -23.95 58.79
CA THR A 459 10.41 -24.84 59.78
C THR A 459 11.94 -24.81 59.84
N CYS A 460 12.61 -24.16 58.89
CA CYS A 460 14.01 -23.77 59.04
C CYS A 460 14.11 -22.50 59.91
N GLY A 461 13.89 -22.66 61.22
CA GLY A 461 13.85 -21.62 62.25
C GLY A 461 15.17 -20.89 62.54
N GLY A 462 16.04 -20.70 61.54
CA GLY A 462 17.27 -19.94 61.66
C GLY A 462 17.49 -19.10 60.40
N ALA A 463 17.17 -17.80 60.48
CA ALA A 463 17.67 -16.69 59.65
C ALA A 463 18.06 -16.94 58.17
N VAL A 464 17.40 -17.86 57.47
CA VAL A 464 17.57 -18.02 56.01
C VAL A 464 17.10 -16.71 55.40
N GLY A 465 18.04 -15.95 54.82
CA GLY A 465 17.75 -14.65 54.25
C GLY A 465 16.68 -14.76 53.16
N ILE A 466 15.87 -13.72 52.98
CA ILE A 466 14.86 -13.64 51.90
C ILE A 466 15.50 -13.98 50.54
N SER A 467 16.77 -13.58 50.34
CA SER A 467 17.56 -13.91 49.16
C SER A 467 17.73 -15.42 48.94
N GLU A 468 18.01 -16.19 49.98
CA GLU A 468 18.25 -17.63 49.87
C GLU A 468 16.94 -18.38 49.57
N ARG A 469 15.81 -17.95 50.17
CA ARG A 469 14.49 -18.49 49.83
C ARG A 469 14.11 -18.22 48.37
N VAL A 470 14.43 -17.04 47.85
CA VAL A 470 14.17 -16.70 46.44
C VAL A 470 15.05 -17.52 45.51
N VAL A 471 16.33 -17.72 45.84
CA VAL A 471 17.25 -18.55 45.05
C VAL A 471 16.77 -20.01 44.99
N LEU A 472 16.44 -20.60 46.15
CA LEU A 472 15.89 -21.96 46.21
C LEU A 472 14.54 -22.09 45.49
N GLY A 473 13.68 -21.07 45.59
CA GLY A 473 12.42 -21.01 44.87
C GLY A 473 12.64 -20.95 43.35
N LEU A 474 13.62 -20.18 42.89
CA LEU A 474 13.98 -20.08 41.48
C LEU A 474 14.55 -21.39 40.93
N GLU A 475 15.44 -22.05 41.69
CA GLU A 475 15.96 -23.38 41.32
C GLU A 475 14.83 -24.41 41.21
N SER A 476 13.91 -24.42 42.17
CA SER A 476 12.72 -25.28 42.17
C SER A 476 11.79 -24.96 40.99
N ALA A 477 11.65 -23.68 40.64
CA ALA A 477 10.86 -23.25 39.49
C ALA A 477 11.47 -23.72 38.17
N ILE A 478 12.78 -23.56 37.97
CA ILE A 478 13.49 -23.98 36.74
C ILE A 478 13.41 -25.50 36.58
N THR A 479 13.75 -26.25 37.62
CA THR A 479 13.76 -27.72 37.59
C THR A 479 12.37 -28.29 37.30
N SER A 480 11.32 -27.76 37.95
CA SER A 480 9.94 -28.19 37.73
C SER A 480 9.40 -27.75 36.36
N PHE A 481 9.68 -26.52 35.93
CA PHE A 481 9.20 -25.97 34.65
C PHE A 481 9.81 -26.71 33.46
N PHE A 482 11.10 -27.05 33.49
CA PHE A 482 11.72 -27.83 32.41
C PHE A 482 11.62 -29.34 32.60
N SER A 483 10.94 -29.82 33.65
CA SER A 483 10.82 -31.25 33.99
C SER A 483 12.18 -31.97 34.08
N ILE A 484 13.21 -31.28 34.58
CA ILE A 484 14.59 -31.80 34.68
C ILE A 484 14.76 -32.73 35.91
N GLY A 485 13.79 -32.76 36.82
CA GLY A 485 13.76 -33.66 37.96
C GLY A 485 12.64 -33.33 38.93
N SER A 486 12.52 -34.11 40.01
CA SER A 486 11.73 -33.67 41.18
C SER A 486 12.36 -32.39 41.75
N PRO A 487 11.58 -31.49 42.38
CA PRO A 487 12.14 -30.32 43.06
C PRO A 487 13.27 -30.80 43.96
N ILE A 488 14.44 -30.17 43.84
CA ILE A 488 15.64 -30.53 44.61
C ILE A 488 15.37 -30.08 46.04
N TYR A 489 14.64 -30.89 46.80
CA TYR A 489 14.77 -30.88 48.24
C TYR A 489 16.15 -31.46 48.48
N HIS A 490 17.15 -30.59 48.62
CA HIS A 490 18.39 -31.02 49.20
C HIS A 490 18.02 -31.76 50.48
N ASP A 491 18.47 -33.01 50.55
CA ASP A 491 18.32 -33.89 51.70
C ASP A 491 19.17 -33.29 52.82
N VAL A 492 18.68 -32.18 53.40
CA VAL A 492 19.34 -31.45 54.47
C VAL A 492 19.13 -32.27 55.73
N GLY A 493 19.96 -33.30 55.88
CA GLY A 493 20.13 -34.05 57.12
C GLY A 493 19.13 -35.18 57.32
N VAL A 494 19.56 -36.37 56.87
CA VAL A 494 19.29 -37.70 57.43
C VAL A 494 18.76 -37.61 58.88
N CYS A 495 17.44 -37.67 59.08
CA CYS A 495 16.70 -38.09 60.29
C CYS A 495 15.29 -37.47 60.40
N SER A 496 14.84 -36.59 59.50
CA SER A 496 13.45 -36.11 59.55
C SER A 496 12.50 -37.10 58.86
N PRO A 497 11.38 -37.49 59.50
CA PRO A 497 10.40 -38.37 58.87
C PRO A 497 9.93 -37.73 57.57
N THR A 498 9.72 -38.55 56.55
CA THR A 498 9.17 -38.19 55.24
C THR A 498 7.81 -37.51 55.40
N THR A 499 7.83 -36.21 55.73
CA THR A 499 6.64 -35.38 55.72
C THR A 499 6.20 -35.32 54.27
N LEU A 500 5.05 -35.95 54.01
CA LEU A 500 4.40 -35.90 52.70
C LEU A 500 4.39 -34.44 52.23
N PRO A 501 4.76 -34.18 50.98
CA PRO A 501 4.83 -32.82 50.46
C PRO A 501 3.50 -32.12 50.73
N THR A 502 3.56 -30.92 51.32
CA THR A 502 2.37 -30.10 51.58
C THR A 502 1.57 -30.00 50.29
N GLY A 503 0.25 -30.16 50.33
CA GLY A 503 -0.60 -30.14 49.11
C GLY A 503 -0.37 -28.91 48.24
N TRP A 504 0.06 -27.80 48.83
CA TRP A 504 0.46 -26.58 48.14
C TRP A 504 1.69 -26.75 47.24
N VAL A 505 2.74 -27.42 47.73
CA VAL A 505 3.94 -27.73 46.95
C VAL A 505 3.57 -28.59 45.74
N VAL A 506 2.78 -29.64 45.94
CA VAL A 506 2.33 -30.52 44.85
C VAL A 506 1.56 -29.73 43.79
N LEU A 507 0.71 -28.79 44.21
CA LEU A 507 -0.04 -27.93 43.32
C LEU A 507 0.86 -26.98 42.52
N VAL A 508 1.82 -26.32 43.16
CA VAL A 508 2.77 -25.41 42.48
C VAL A 508 3.66 -26.20 41.51
N SER A 509 4.16 -27.38 41.90
CA SER A 509 4.91 -28.27 41.00
C SER A 509 4.07 -28.74 39.81
N SER A 510 2.81 -29.12 40.03
CA SER A 510 1.91 -29.54 38.94
C SER A 510 1.67 -28.39 37.96
N LEU A 511 1.45 -27.18 38.47
CA LEU A 511 1.28 -25.97 37.66
C LEU A 511 2.54 -25.65 36.86
N ALA A 512 3.72 -25.72 37.49
CA ALA A 512 5.01 -25.48 36.85
C ALA A 512 5.25 -26.46 35.70
N ILE A 513 5.03 -27.76 35.93
CA ILE A 513 5.21 -28.82 34.94
C ILE A 513 4.25 -28.62 33.75
N MET A 514 2.95 -28.41 34.02
CA MET A 514 1.96 -28.18 32.96
C MET A 514 2.27 -26.94 32.13
N SER A 515 2.65 -25.84 32.79
CA SER A 515 3.07 -24.60 32.11
C SER A 515 4.33 -24.86 31.26
N GLY A 516 5.30 -25.56 31.82
CA GLY A 516 6.52 -25.99 31.13
C GLY A 516 6.26 -26.75 29.83
N PHE A 517 5.44 -27.80 29.89
CA PHE A 517 5.06 -28.59 28.71
C PHE A 517 4.33 -27.77 27.65
N LEU A 518 3.42 -26.88 28.07
CA LEU A 518 2.74 -25.97 27.15
C LEU A 518 3.75 -25.08 26.41
N HIS A 519 4.65 -24.41 27.14
CA HIS A 519 5.66 -23.52 26.56
C HIS A 519 6.65 -24.28 25.68
N LEU A 520 7.09 -25.46 26.10
CA LEU A 520 7.97 -26.32 25.31
C LEU A 520 7.29 -26.75 24.00
N GLY A 521 6.01 -27.16 24.06
CA GLY A 521 5.24 -27.51 22.88
C GLY A 521 5.08 -26.32 21.91
N VAL A 522 4.83 -25.12 22.44
CA VAL A 522 4.76 -23.89 21.64
C VAL A 522 6.12 -23.54 21.05
N LEU A 523 7.21 -23.67 21.80
CA LEU A 523 8.58 -23.44 21.32
C LEU A 523 8.95 -24.41 20.21
N ILE A 524 8.71 -25.71 20.40
CA ILE A 524 8.95 -26.73 19.37
C ILE A 524 8.13 -26.41 18.11
N THR A 525 6.87 -26.03 18.27
CA THR A 525 6.02 -25.63 17.13
C THR A 525 6.60 -24.41 16.42
N HIS A 526 7.05 -23.40 17.18
CA HIS A 526 7.66 -22.18 16.63
C HIS A 526 8.97 -22.49 15.89
N LEU A 527 9.86 -23.26 16.50
CA LEU A 527 11.12 -23.70 15.89
C LEU A 527 10.87 -24.56 14.66
N TYR A 528 9.91 -25.49 14.71
CA TYR A 528 9.52 -26.29 13.55
C TYR A 528 9.02 -25.40 12.42
N THR A 529 8.17 -24.40 12.71
CA THR A 529 7.72 -23.45 11.69
C THR A 529 8.85 -22.58 11.14
N LEU A 530 9.93 -22.34 11.88
CA LEU A 530 11.11 -21.62 11.39
C LEU A 530 12.01 -22.52 10.55
N VAL A 531 12.25 -23.75 11.00
CA VAL A 531 13.19 -24.71 10.39
C VAL A 531 12.60 -25.38 9.16
N SER A 532 11.36 -25.87 9.22
CA SER A 532 10.68 -26.54 8.10
C SER A 532 10.39 -25.61 6.90
N ARG A 533 10.67 -24.31 7.04
CA ARG A 533 10.46 -23.29 6.00
C ARG A 533 11.75 -22.90 5.27
N ARG A 534 12.91 -23.37 5.73
CA ARG A 534 14.15 -23.43 4.94
C ARG A 534 14.20 -24.77 4.22
#